data_AF-A0A2V9R1V9-F1
#
_entry.id   AF-A0A2V9R1V9-F1
#
_cell.length_a   1.000
_cell.length_b   1.000
_cell.length_c   1.000
_cell.angle_alpha   90.00
_cell.angle_beta   90.00
_cell.angle_gamma   90.00
#
_symmetry.space_group_name_H-M   'P 1'
#
loop_
_entity.id
_entity.type
_entity.pdbx_description
1 polymer ?
#
loop_
_entity_poly.entity_id
_entity_poly.type
_entity_poly.pdbx_seq_one_letter_code
_entity_poly.pdbx_strand_id
1 'polypeptide(L)'
;MGAEFIHGRPHEIWDLLRQHKIPAHEVEGDTWCFQDGKLNKCDFFTETNEILDEMSDGGPDQSFDDFLSQTQGSDKAKGWARNYVMGFHAADPSLISLHSLVRGTKSDEEIDGERAFRIPSQGYEALRQLFLKQLGEAGVELHLATVAKTVIWRKGYVELHAESLGKPVLLTAKRCLVTLPLGVLQAWAGEPGTVQFEPELPPDKVRAIDLLAMGGVIRVDLCFKEAFWRSIKAPHGSEGTKNLSFLLTQHDWFPTWWTPLPDKSPLLTGWAPFGSAEKLSGRSKSFVIEKALETLASILSISGHEIESLLAASYTHDWQSDPYARGAYSYVKVGGEGAQRALGAPINGTLFFAGEATDVTGHHGTVHGAMASGYRTAAEIINS
;
A
#
# COMPACT_ATOMS: atom_id res chain seq x y z
N MET A 1 -6.31 -4.56 -8.28
CA MET A 1 -5.05 -3.84 -8.57
C MET A 1 -4.56 -2.95 -7.42
N GLY A 2 -5.41 -2.42 -6.52
CA GLY A 2 -4.95 -1.65 -5.34
C GLY A 2 -4.81 -2.50 -4.08
N ALA A 3 -5.03 -1.89 -2.91
CA ALA A 3 -5.10 -2.60 -1.64
C ALA A 3 -6.11 -3.76 -1.68
N GLU A 4 -5.82 -4.82 -0.95
CA GLU A 4 -6.59 -6.07 -0.97
C GLU A 4 -6.90 -6.59 0.43
N PHE A 5 -5.92 -6.52 1.32
CA PHE A 5 -6.04 -7.00 2.69
C PHE A 5 -6.61 -5.92 3.61
N ILE A 6 -7.48 -6.36 4.53
CA ILE A 6 -7.77 -5.66 5.77
C ILE A 6 -6.80 -6.24 6.79
N HIS A 7 -5.87 -5.42 7.28
CA HIS A 7 -4.92 -5.81 8.31
C HIS A 7 -5.60 -5.72 9.67
N GLY A 8 -5.66 -6.84 10.38
CA GLY A 8 -6.29 -6.95 11.68
C GLY A 8 -7.77 -6.57 11.71
N ARG A 9 -8.15 -5.91 12.79
CA ARG A 9 -9.52 -5.60 13.21
C ARG A 9 -9.77 -4.11 13.47
N PRO A 10 -9.34 -3.20 12.59
CA PRO A 10 -9.53 -1.77 12.78
C PRO A 10 -11.03 -1.43 12.79
N HIS A 11 -11.46 -0.72 13.82
CA HIS A 11 -12.87 -0.40 14.02
C HIS A 11 -13.47 0.41 12.86
N GLU A 12 -12.66 1.25 12.21
CA GLU A 12 -13.03 2.05 11.04
C GLU A 12 -13.64 1.20 9.93
N ILE A 13 -13.09 0.01 9.69
CA ILE A 13 -13.60 -0.92 8.67
C ILE A 13 -14.63 -1.87 9.28
N TRP A 14 -14.32 -2.51 10.41
CA TRP A 14 -15.13 -3.60 10.94
C TRP A 14 -16.48 -3.16 11.47
N ASP A 15 -16.62 -1.92 11.96
CA ASP A 15 -17.93 -1.40 12.35
C ASP A 15 -18.85 -1.25 11.15
N LEU A 16 -18.34 -0.75 10.03
CA LEU A 16 -19.11 -0.64 8.77
C LEU A 16 -19.49 -2.03 8.23
N LEU A 17 -18.54 -2.97 8.22
CA LEU A 17 -18.81 -4.33 7.76
C LEU A 17 -19.92 -4.99 8.59
N ARG A 18 -19.85 -4.87 9.93
CA ARG A 18 -20.88 -5.40 10.83
C ARG A 18 -22.22 -4.71 10.66
N GLN A 19 -22.23 -3.37 10.64
CA GLN A 19 -23.43 -2.57 10.48
C GLN A 19 -24.18 -2.90 9.17
N HIS A 20 -23.44 -3.09 8.09
CA HIS A 20 -23.98 -3.36 6.76
C HIS A 20 -24.04 -4.86 6.39
N LYS A 21 -23.69 -5.75 7.33
CA LYS A 21 -23.67 -7.21 7.15
C LYS A 21 -22.84 -7.64 5.92
N ILE A 22 -21.73 -6.95 5.68
CA ILE A 22 -20.78 -7.28 4.62
C ILE A 22 -19.82 -8.35 5.19
N PRO A 23 -19.74 -9.55 4.59
CA PRO A 23 -18.85 -10.59 5.08
C PRO A 23 -17.39 -10.23 4.81
N ALA A 24 -16.53 -10.60 5.76
CA ALA A 24 -15.08 -10.68 5.55
C ALA A 24 -14.60 -12.08 5.93
N HIS A 25 -13.59 -12.56 5.22
CA HIS A 25 -12.95 -13.84 5.49
C HIS A 25 -11.50 -13.61 5.84
N GLU A 26 -11.02 -14.36 6.83
CA GLU A 26 -9.60 -14.41 7.13
C GLU A 26 -8.86 -15.09 5.99
N VAL A 27 -7.65 -14.62 5.70
CA VAL A 27 -6.75 -15.26 4.75
C VAL A 27 -6.24 -16.54 5.41
N GLU A 28 -6.44 -17.66 4.73
CA GLU A 28 -6.08 -19.00 5.22
C GLU A 28 -5.01 -19.63 4.34
N GLY A 29 -4.26 -20.58 4.90
CA GLY A 29 -3.35 -21.45 4.17
C GLY A 29 -1.91 -21.33 4.62
N ASP A 30 -1.03 -21.99 3.86
CA ASP A 30 0.38 -22.13 4.17
C ASP A 30 1.21 -21.03 3.48
N THR A 31 2.22 -20.54 4.20
CA THR A 31 3.32 -19.77 3.60
C THR A 31 4.41 -20.71 3.11
N TRP A 32 4.84 -20.48 1.87
CA TRP A 32 5.89 -21.22 1.21
C TRP A 32 7.06 -20.30 0.89
N CYS A 33 8.27 -20.83 0.96
CA CYS A 33 9.48 -20.12 0.57
C CYS A 33 10.20 -20.86 -0.56
N PHE A 34 10.70 -20.12 -1.54
CA PHE A 34 11.65 -20.63 -2.52
C PHE A 34 13.07 -20.15 -2.17
N GLN A 35 13.91 -21.08 -1.73
CA GLN A 35 15.29 -20.84 -1.29
C GLN A 35 16.18 -21.98 -1.81
N ASP A 36 17.41 -21.67 -2.22
CA ASP A 36 18.40 -22.65 -2.70
C ASP A 36 17.86 -23.63 -3.78
N GLY A 37 17.03 -23.09 -4.68
CA GLY A 37 16.41 -23.85 -5.76
C GLY A 37 15.29 -24.81 -5.31
N LYS A 38 14.79 -24.68 -4.09
CA LYS A 38 13.78 -25.57 -3.50
C LYS A 38 12.61 -24.80 -2.92
N LEU A 39 11.42 -25.34 -3.17
CA LEU A 39 10.16 -24.86 -2.59
C LEU A 39 9.85 -25.64 -1.30
N ASN A 40 9.75 -24.96 -0.17
CA ASN A 40 9.45 -25.57 1.13
C ASN A 40 8.42 -24.73 1.90
N LYS A 41 7.65 -25.36 2.79
CA LYS A 41 6.89 -24.60 3.80
C LYS A 41 7.89 -23.86 4.69
N CYS A 42 7.59 -22.61 5.01
CA CYS A 42 8.43 -21.80 5.88
C CYS A 42 7.58 -21.05 6.88
N ASP A 43 8.14 -20.88 8.08
CA ASP A 43 7.66 -19.90 9.03
C ASP A 43 8.52 -18.65 8.87
N PHE A 44 8.06 -17.76 8.00
CA PHE A 44 8.74 -16.50 7.69
C PHE A 44 8.91 -15.63 8.93
N PHE A 45 7.88 -15.58 9.79
CA PHE A 45 7.89 -14.71 10.97
C PHE A 45 8.90 -15.19 12.01
N THR A 46 9.04 -16.50 12.21
CA THR A 46 10.09 -17.01 13.11
C THR A 46 11.50 -16.58 12.65
N GLU A 47 11.81 -16.62 11.35
CA GLU A 47 13.15 -16.19 10.84
C GLU A 47 13.35 -14.66 10.86
N THR A 48 12.28 -13.87 10.78
CA THR A 48 12.36 -12.39 10.77
C THR A 48 12.28 -11.77 12.16
N ASN A 49 11.50 -12.35 13.06
CA ASN A 49 11.29 -11.83 14.42
C ASN A 49 12.60 -11.76 15.22
N GLU A 50 13.57 -12.65 14.98
CA GLU A 50 14.90 -12.57 15.60
C GLU A 50 15.55 -11.18 15.42
N ILE A 51 15.35 -10.54 14.26
CA ILE A 51 15.89 -9.21 13.96
C ILE A 51 14.87 -8.11 14.31
N LEU A 52 13.59 -8.32 14.00
CA LEU A 52 12.56 -7.30 14.18
C LEU A 52 12.27 -7.02 15.66
N ASP A 53 12.39 -8.03 16.54
CA ASP A 53 12.18 -7.88 17.99
C ASP A 53 13.30 -7.04 18.65
N GLU A 54 14.46 -6.88 18.00
CA GLU A 54 15.55 -6.03 18.47
C GLU A 54 15.33 -4.53 18.16
N MET A 55 14.33 -4.19 17.33
CA MET A 55 14.04 -2.79 17.00
C MET A 55 13.58 -2.01 18.23
N SER A 56 14.05 -0.76 18.37
CA SER A 56 13.68 0.10 19.49
C SER A 56 13.54 1.56 19.07
N ASP A 57 12.58 2.25 19.69
CA ASP A 57 12.34 3.69 19.57
C ASP A 57 12.89 4.49 20.77
N GLY A 58 13.75 3.86 21.60
CA GLY A 58 14.34 4.49 22.80
C GLY A 58 15.63 5.28 22.55
N GLY A 59 16.23 5.18 21.36
CA GLY A 59 17.50 5.82 20.99
C GLY A 59 17.33 6.97 19.99
N PRO A 60 18.43 7.42 19.35
CA PRO A 60 18.35 8.26 18.15
C PRO A 60 17.71 7.49 17.00
N ASP A 61 16.86 8.17 16.22
CA ASP A 61 16.27 7.59 15.02
C ASP A 61 17.35 7.31 13.96
N GLN A 62 17.20 6.20 13.25
CA GLN A 62 18.13 5.73 12.21
C GLN A 62 17.36 4.99 11.11
N SER A 63 18.03 4.73 9.99
CA SER A 63 17.44 3.94 8.91
C SER A 63 17.39 2.45 9.29
N PHE A 64 16.57 1.67 8.59
CA PHE A 64 16.56 0.22 8.79
C PHE A 64 17.88 -0.43 8.35
N ASP A 65 18.50 0.05 7.27
CA ASP A 65 19.82 -0.44 6.83
C ASP A 65 20.92 -0.13 7.87
N ASP A 66 20.90 1.06 8.49
CA ASP A 66 21.85 1.41 9.57
C ASP A 66 21.66 0.48 10.77
N PHE A 67 20.41 0.22 11.16
CA PHE A 67 20.08 -0.74 12.22
C PHE A 67 20.59 -2.16 11.88
N LEU A 68 20.35 -2.67 10.68
CA LEU A 68 20.82 -3.99 10.25
C LEU A 68 22.34 -4.11 10.26
N SER A 69 23.07 -3.04 9.96
CA SER A 69 24.54 -3.02 9.98
C SER A 69 25.12 -3.21 11.39
N GLN A 70 24.38 -2.83 12.42
CA GLN A 70 24.78 -2.88 13.83
C GLN A 70 24.24 -4.13 14.56
N THR A 71 23.16 -4.71 14.05
CA THR A 71 22.46 -5.85 14.64
C THR A 71 23.25 -7.15 14.46
N GLN A 72 23.25 -8.04 15.47
CA GLN A 72 23.84 -9.38 15.33
C GLN A 72 22.83 -10.32 14.66
N GLY A 73 23.30 -11.21 13.79
CA GLY A 73 22.40 -12.14 13.10
C GLY A 73 23.02 -12.68 11.82
N SER A 74 22.47 -13.79 11.33
CA SER A 74 22.92 -14.38 10.07
C SER A 74 22.58 -13.46 8.88
N ASP A 75 23.39 -13.50 7.81
CA ASP A 75 23.10 -12.78 6.56
C ASP A 75 21.72 -13.16 6.01
N LYS A 76 21.30 -14.42 6.23
CA LYS A 76 19.97 -14.91 5.87
C LYS A 76 18.87 -14.17 6.63
N ALA A 77 18.95 -14.08 7.96
CA ALA A 77 17.96 -13.41 8.79
C ALA A 77 17.87 -11.91 8.47
N LYS A 78 19.03 -11.24 8.32
CA LYS A 78 19.10 -9.83 7.90
C LYS A 78 18.48 -9.61 6.52
N GLY A 79 18.76 -10.50 5.57
CA GLY A 79 18.16 -10.47 4.23
C GLY A 79 16.64 -10.60 4.26
N TRP A 80 16.11 -11.51 5.08
CA TRP A 80 14.67 -11.65 5.26
C TRP A 80 14.02 -10.44 5.93
N ALA A 81 14.65 -9.89 6.97
CA ALA A 81 14.16 -8.69 7.64
C ALA A 81 14.16 -7.47 6.69
N ARG A 82 15.19 -7.34 5.85
CA ARG A 82 15.23 -6.32 4.79
C ARG A 82 14.12 -6.52 3.76
N ASN A 83 13.90 -7.76 3.33
CA ASN A 83 12.81 -8.11 2.41
C ASN A 83 11.42 -7.87 3.02
N TYR A 84 11.27 -8.04 4.33
CA TYR A 84 10.04 -7.67 5.03
C TYR A 84 9.78 -6.17 4.93
N VAL A 85 10.76 -5.33 5.25
CA VAL A 85 10.61 -3.87 5.15
C VAL A 85 10.31 -3.42 3.72
N MET A 86 11.03 -3.94 2.73
CA MET A 86 10.75 -3.64 1.33
C MET A 86 9.39 -4.19 0.89
N GLY A 87 9.05 -5.42 1.25
CA GLY A 87 7.85 -6.11 0.76
C GLY A 87 6.55 -5.63 1.40
N PHE A 88 6.52 -5.58 2.73
CA PHE A 88 5.33 -5.26 3.51
C PHE A 88 5.07 -3.75 3.53
N HIS A 89 6.09 -2.93 3.81
CA HIS A 89 5.95 -1.48 3.86
C HIS A 89 6.16 -0.79 2.51
N ALA A 90 6.58 -1.51 1.46
CA ALA A 90 6.96 -0.95 0.17
C ALA A 90 8.07 0.13 0.26
N ALA A 91 8.86 0.11 1.33
CA ALA A 91 9.74 1.22 1.71
C ALA A 91 11.20 0.97 1.34
N ASP A 92 11.93 2.06 1.09
CA ASP A 92 13.39 2.05 0.99
C ASP A 92 14.00 1.84 2.40
N PRO A 93 14.72 0.72 2.64
CA PRO A 93 15.35 0.44 3.94
C PRO A 93 16.39 1.49 4.37
N SER A 94 16.98 2.21 3.41
CA SER A 94 17.97 3.27 3.69
C SER A 94 17.32 4.59 4.12
N LEU A 95 16.00 4.74 3.93
CA LEU A 95 15.28 5.97 4.23
C LEU A 95 14.25 5.81 5.35
N ILE A 96 13.61 4.66 5.48
CA ILE A 96 12.53 4.46 6.45
C ILE A 96 13.04 4.59 7.90
N SER A 97 12.28 5.33 8.71
CA SER A 97 12.57 5.53 10.13
C SER A 97 12.33 4.24 10.93
N LEU A 98 13.35 3.82 11.69
CA LEU A 98 13.22 2.72 12.64
C LEU A 98 12.15 3.03 13.71
N HIS A 99 12.10 4.28 14.20
CA HIS A 99 11.07 4.70 15.15
C HIS A 99 9.65 4.57 14.56
N SER A 100 9.49 4.82 13.26
CA SER A 100 8.20 4.65 12.59
C SER A 100 7.80 3.19 12.47
N LEU A 101 8.75 2.29 12.18
CA LEU A 101 8.51 0.85 12.13
C LEU A 101 8.05 0.32 13.49
N VAL A 102 8.78 0.64 14.57
CA VAL A 102 8.45 0.21 15.94
C VAL A 102 7.06 0.69 16.36
N ARG A 103 6.70 1.93 16.05
CA ARG A 103 5.36 2.46 16.35
C ARG A 103 4.28 1.77 15.52
N GLY A 104 4.54 1.52 14.25
CA GLY A 104 3.65 0.75 13.37
C GLY A 104 3.36 -0.63 13.94
N THR A 105 4.39 -1.39 14.33
CA THR A 105 4.25 -2.71 14.95
C THR A 105 3.39 -2.68 16.20
N LYS A 106 3.66 -1.76 17.13
CA LYS A 106 2.84 -1.60 18.36
C LYS A 106 1.37 -1.32 18.03
N SER A 107 1.12 -0.53 17.00
CA SER A 107 -0.25 -0.17 16.59
C SER A 107 -0.96 -1.34 15.93
N ASP A 108 -0.24 -2.12 15.11
CA ASP A 108 -0.77 -3.31 14.49
C ASP A 108 -1.14 -4.38 15.54
N GLU A 109 -0.35 -4.55 16.60
CA GLU A 109 -0.68 -5.44 17.73
C GLU A 109 -2.01 -5.08 18.40
N GLU A 110 -2.36 -3.80 18.51
CA GLU A 110 -3.62 -3.34 19.12
C GLU A 110 -4.87 -3.77 18.32
N ILE A 111 -4.68 -4.13 17.05
CA ILE A 111 -5.75 -4.52 16.14
C ILE A 111 -5.64 -5.97 15.64
N ASP A 112 -4.82 -6.83 16.24
CA ASP A 112 -4.52 -8.17 15.67
C ASP A 112 -3.95 -8.09 14.23
N GLY A 113 -3.07 -7.12 13.96
CA GLY A 113 -2.55 -6.75 12.64
C GLY A 113 -1.75 -7.83 11.92
N GLU A 114 -1.30 -8.87 12.63
CA GLU A 114 -0.70 -10.08 12.06
C GLU A 114 -1.71 -10.90 11.23
N ARG A 115 -3.00 -10.67 11.43
CA ARG A 115 -4.08 -11.34 10.71
C ARG A 115 -4.49 -10.53 9.51
N ALA A 116 -4.69 -11.19 8.39
CA ALA A 116 -5.18 -10.55 7.17
C ALA A 116 -6.59 -11.04 6.84
N PHE A 117 -7.46 -10.13 6.43
CA PHE A 117 -8.82 -10.43 6.00
C PHE A 117 -9.09 -9.87 4.61
N ARG A 118 -10.12 -10.40 3.94
CA ARG A 118 -10.60 -9.94 2.63
C ARG A 118 -12.12 -9.85 2.63
N ILE A 119 -12.65 -8.91 1.86
CA ILE A 119 -14.08 -8.87 1.52
C ILE A 119 -14.29 -9.72 0.26
N PRO A 120 -15.00 -10.86 0.32
CA PRO A 120 -15.12 -11.78 -0.81
C PRO A 120 -15.78 -11.13 -2.02
N SER A 121 -15.29 -11.47 -3.22
CA SER A 121 -15.78 -11.04 -4.54
C SER A 121 -15.70 -9.53 -4.85
N GLN A 122 -15.78 -8.65 -3.85
CA GLN A 122 -15.82 -7.19 -4.04
C GLN A 122 -14.53 -6.51 -3.57
N GLY A 123 -13.82 -7.05 -2.57
CA GLY A 123 -12.74 -6.32 -1.91
C GLY A 123 -13.22 -4.97 -1.36
N TYR A 124 -12.34 -3.96 -1.40
CA TYR A 124 -12.66 -2.60 -0.94
C TYR A 124 -13.74 -1.88 -1.78
N GLU A 125 -14.15 -2.43 -2.93
CA GLU A 125 -15.29 -1.89 -3.69
C GLU A 125 -16.58 -1.86 -2.86
N ALA A 126 -16.76 -2.82 -1.94
CA ALA A 126 -17.92 -2.85 -1.06
C ALA A 126 -18.02 -1.59 -0.18
N LEU A 127 -16.89 -1.13 0.37
CA LEU A 127 -16.85 0.11 1.15
C LEU A 127 -17.05 1.34 0.25
N ARG A 128 -16.45 1.34 -0.94
CA ARG A 128 -16.61 2.43 -1.92
C ARG A 128 -18.08 2.61 -2.32
N GLN A 129 -18.79 1.52 -2.61
CA GLN A 129 -20.21 1.56 -2.95
C GLN A 129 -21.07 2.07 -1.79
N LEU A 130 -20.73 1.67 -0.57
CA LEU A 130 -21.40 2.17 0.63
C LEU A 130 -21.25 3.70 0.75
N PHE A 131 -20.02 4.22 0.63
CA PHE A 131 -19.79 5.67 0.70
C PHE A 131 -20.44 6.42 -0.45
N LEU A 132 -20.41 5.90 -1.67
CA LEU A 132 -21.10 6.51 -2.81
C LEU A 132 -22.61 6.62 -2.58
N LYS A 133 -23.22 5.58 -2.01
CA LYS A 133 -24.64 5.60 -1.65
C LYS A 133 -24.92 6.69 -0.62
N GLN A 134 -24.13 6.77 0.44
CA GLN A 134 -24.28 7.79 1.49
C GLN A 134 -24.11 9.22 0.94
N LEU A 135 -23.15 9.43 0.04
CA LEU A 135 -22.94 10.72 -0.63
C LEU A 135 -24.16 11.12 -1.49
N GLY A 136 -24.75 10.15 -2.20
CA GLY A 136 -25.98 10.38 -2.98
C GLY A 136 -27.18 10.72 -2.09
N GLU A 137 -27.35 10.03 -0.98
CA GLU A 137 -28.42 10.30 0.01
C GLU A 137 -28.26 11.68 0.68
N ALA A 138 -27.02 12.12 0.88
CA ALA A 138 -26.70 13.44 1.41
C ALA A 138 -26.75 14.57 0.35
N GLY A 139 -26.99 14.24 -0.93
CA GLY A 139 -27.04 15.21 -2.02
C GLY A 139 -25.67 15.84 -2.33
N VAL A 140 -24.57 15.13 -2.07
CA VAL A 140 -23.22 15.61 -2.40
C VAL A 140 -23.00 15.54 -3.91
N GLU A 141 -22.58 16.66 -4.50
CA GLU A 141 -22.21 16.71 -5.92
C GLU A 141 -20.83 16.08 -6.16
N LEU A 142 -20.78 15.09 -7.05
CA LEU A 142 -19.55 14.39 -7.42
C LEU A 142 -19.08 14.80 -8.81
N HIS A 143 -17.94 15.48 -8.87
CA HIS A 143 -17.28 15.85 -10.12
C HIS A 143 -16.22 14.80 -10.51
N LEU A 144 -16.63 13.74 -11.22
CA LEU A 144 -15.71 12.76 -11.78
C LEU A 144 -14.98 13.31 -13.01
N ALA A 145 -13.87 12.67 -13.40
CA ALA A 145 -13.03 13.11 -14.51
C ALA A 145 -12.67 14.61 -14.45
N THR A 146 -12.54 15.13 -13.24
CA THR A 146 -12.28 16.55 -12.95
C THR A 146 -10.98 16.64 -12.15
N VAL A 147 -9.92 17.08 -12.83
CA VAL A 147 -8.56 17.10 -12.29
C VAL A 147 -8.29 18.49 -11.72
N ALA A 148 -8.12 18.57 -10.40
CA ALA A 148 -7.66 19.78 -9.72
C ALA A 148 -6.28 20.21 -10.28
N LYS A 149 -6.10 21.51 -10.51
CA LYS A 149 -4.84 22.09 -11.02
C LYS A 149 -4.28 23.11 -10.04
N THR A 150 -5.11 24.05 -9.60
CA THR A 150 -4.68 25.12 -8.69
C THR A 150 -5.73 25.36 -7.62
N VAL A 151 -5.28 25.49 -6.37
CA VAL A 151 -6.07 25.88 -5.21
C VAL A 151 -5.63 27.28 -4.80
N ILE A 152 -6.41 28.28 -5.19
CA ILE A 152 -6.21 29.67 -4.77
C ILE A 152 -6.95 29.86 -3.45
N TRP A 153 -6.26 30.25 -2.39
CA TRP A 153 -6.84 30.27 -1.05
C TRP A 153 -6.41 31.48 -0.22
N ARG A 154 -7.30 31.86 0.70
CA ARG A 154 -7.04 32.81 1.79
C ARG A 154 -7.99 32.47 2.93
N LYS A 155 -7.78 33.01 4.12
CA LYS A 155 -8.66 32.72 5.27
C LYS A 155 -10.15 32.88 4.91
N GLY A 156 -10.91 31.79 4.98
CA GLY A 156 -12.36 31.72 4.71
C GLY A 156 -12.78 31.68 3.24
N TYR A 157 -11.84 31.53 2.31
CA TYR A 157 -12.12 31.47 0.87
C TYR A 157 -11.15 30.52 0.14
N VAL A 158 -11.71 29.68 -0.71
CA VAL A 158 -10.99 28.81 -1.63
C VAL A 158 -11.63 28.91 -3.00
N GLU A 159 -10.79 28.96 -4.02
CA GLU A 159 -11.14 28.86 -5.42
C GLU A 159 -10.31 27.73 -6.06
N LEU A 160 -10.99 26.74 -6.59
CA LEU A 160 -10.39 25.57 -7.24
C LEU A 160 -10.49 25.75 -8.75
N HIS A 161 -9.33 25.80 -9.40
CA HIS A 161 -9.20 25.67 -10.84
C HIS A 161 -8.96 24.21 -11.16
N ALA A 162 -9.85 23.63 -11.95
CA ALA A 162 -9.79 22.25 -12.37
C ALA A 162 -10.04 22.12 -13.88
N GLU A 163 -9.80 20.93 -14.41
CA GLU A 163 -10.09 20.59 -15.80
C GLU A 163 -10.95 19.34 -15.85
N SER A 164 -12.08 19.40 -16.57
CA SER A 164 -12.96 18.26 -16.80
C SER A 164 -13.16 18.02 -18.29
N LEU A 165 -12.74 16.85 -18.77
CA LEU A 165 -12.82 16.46 -20.18
C LEU A 165 -12.26 17.54 -21.14
N GLY A 166 -11.12 18.14 -20.78
CA GLY A 166 -10.45 19.19 -21.55
C GLY A 166 -11.06 20.60 -21.41
N LYS A 167 -12.04 20.79 -20.53
CA LYS A 167 -12.69 22.09 -20.29
C LYS A 167 -12.35 22.62 -18.89
N PRO A 168 -12.09 23.93 -18.74
CA PRO A 168 -11.87 24.52 -17.43
C PRO A 168 -13.13 24.44 -16.56
N VAL A 169 -12.94 24.12 -15.29
CA VAL A 169 -13.94 24.10 -14.23
C VAL A 169 -13.45 25.01 -13.11
N LEU A 170 -14.32 25.90 -12.64
CA LEU A 170 -14.05 26.80 -11.53
C LEU A 170 -15.05 26.55 -10.41
N LEU A 171 -14.56 26.20 -9.23
CA LEU A 171 -15.38 26.01 -8.03
C LEU A 171 -14.92 26.94 -6.92
N THR A 172 -15.84 27.38 -6.07
CA THR A 172 -15.52 28.21 -4.90
C THR A 172 -16.13 27.64 -3.64
N ALA A 173 -15.44 27.78 -2.52
CA ALA A 173 -15.87 27.30 -1.22
C ALA A 173 -15.29 28.16 -0.08
N LYS A 174 -15.81 28.01 1.14
CA LYS A 174 -15.23 28.64 2.33
C LYS A 174 -14.04 27.87 2.91
N ARG A 175 -14.03 26.56 2.69
CA ARG A 175 -13.08 25.58 3.23
C ARG A 175 -12.80 24.53 2.17
N CYS A 176 -11.60 23.95 2.18
CA CYS A 176 -11.19 22.87 1.30
C CYS A 176 -10.53 21.77 2.12
N LEU A 177 -11.00 20.53 1.93
CA LEU A 177 -10.38 19.33 2.43
C LEU A 177 -9.54 18.70 1.32
N VAL A 178 -8.24 18.57 1.57
CA VAL A 178 -7.26 17.96 0.66
C VAL A 178 -7.05 16.51 1.10
N THR A 179 -7.42 15.56 0.23
CA THR A 179 -7.21 14.11 0.41
C THR A 179 -6.34 13.53 -0.70
N LEU A 180 -5.39 14.33 -1.20
CA LEU A 180 -4.48 13.92 -2.27
C LEU A 180 -3.42 12.95 -1.73
N PRO A 181 -3.01 11.93 -2.51
CA PRO A 181 -1.87 11.10 -2.15
C PRO A 181 -0.60 11.92 -1.94
N LEU A 182 0.27 11.48 -1.04
CA LEU A 182 1.53 12.16 -0.73
C LEU A 182 2.38 12.37 -1.99
N GLY A 183 2.46 11.37 -2.88
CA GLY A 183 3.22 11.48 -4.13
C GLY A 183 2.69 12.58 -5.07
N VAL A 184 1.39 12.90 -5.02
CA VAL A 184 0.80 14.03 -5.75
C VAL A 184 1.17 15.36 -5.11
N LEU A 185 1.24 15.43 -3.78
CA LEU A 185 1.69 16.62 -3.05
C LEU A 185 3.20 16.89 -3.24
N GLN A 186 3.98 15.85 -3.52
CA GLN A 186 5.42 15.93 -3.81
C GLN A 186 5.74 16.22 -5.28
N ALA A 187 4.75 16.11 -6.17
CA ALA A 187 4.97 16.24 -7.60
C ALA A 187 5.32 17.68 -8.00
N TRP A 188 6.20 17.83 -8.99
CA TRP A 188 6.61 19.15 -9.47
C TRP A 188 5.49 19.85 -10.26
N ALA A 189 5.51 21.18 -10.20
CA ALA A 189 4.59 22.02 -10.95
C ALA A 189 4.68 21.71 -12.46
N GLY A 190 3.52 21.52 -13.09
CA GLY A 190 3.41 21.20 -14.52
C GLY A 190 3.39 19.70 -14.84
N GLU A 191 3.71 18.82 -13.90
CA GLU A 191 3.53 17.39 -14.13
C GLU A 191 2.04 16.97 -14.06
N PRO A 192 1.64 15.90 -14.77
CA PRO A 192 0.28 15.39 -14.68
C PRO A 192 -0.11 15.01 -13.24
N GLY A 193 -1.32 15.41 -12.84
CA GLY A 193 -1.88 15.14 -11.51
C GLY A 193 -1.46 16.11 -10.41
N THR A 194 -0.42 16.93 -10.60
CA THR A 194 0.03 17.92 -9.60
C THR A 194 -1.04 18.98 -9.33
N VAL A 195 -1.14 19.40 -8.06
CA VAL A 195 -1.99 20.50 -7.61
C VAL A 195 -1.13 21.60 -6.99
N GLN A 196 -1.21 22.81 -7.55
CA GLN A 196 -0.52 23.99 -7.05
C GLN A 196 -1.38 24.71 -5.99
N PHE A 197 -0.74 25.23 -4.95
CA PHE A 197 -1.40 26.07 -3.93
C PHE A 197 -0.95 27.52 -4.07
N GLU A 198 -1.90 28.46 -4.05
CA GLU A 198 -1.64 29.90 -4.15
C GLU A 198 -2.36 30.67 -3.03
N PRO A 199 -1.64 31.26 -2.06
CA PRO A 199 -0.19 31.23 -1.88
C PRO A 199 0.35 29.82 -1.58
N GLU A 200 1.66 29.66 -1.69
CA GLU A 200 2.33 28.40 -1.35
C GLU A 200 1.99 27.94 0.09
N LEU A 201 2.07 26.63 0.31
CA LEU A 201 1.87 26.05 1.63
C LEU A 201 2.94 26.55 2.61
N PRO A 202 2.62 26.71 3.91
CA PRO A 202 3.59 27.16 4.91
C PRO A 202 4.85 26.27 4.95
N PRO A 203 6.03 26.81 5.28
CA PRO A 203 7.28 26.06 5.29
C PRO A 203 7.25 24.75 6.11
N ASP A 204 6.58 24.75 7.27
CA ASP A 204 6.43 23.55 8.11
C ASP A 204 5.62 22.45 7.40
N LYS A 205 4.65 22.83 6.58
CA LYS A 205 3.84 21.90 5.77
C LYS A 205 4.69 21.29 4.65
N VAL A 206 5.46 22.13 3.95
CA VAL A 206 6.38 21.68 2.89
C VAL A 206 7.43 20.73 3.48
N ARG A 207 8.03 21.09 4.62
CA ARG A 207 8.98 20.23 5.34
C ARG A 207 8.35 18.90 5.75
N ALA A 208 7.09 18.90 6.20
CA ALA A 208 6.38 17.66 6.53
C ALA A 208 6.19 16.75 5.31
N ILE A 209 5.83 17.32 4.15
CA ILE A 209 5.75 16.60 2.87
C ILE A 209 7.11 16.00 2.51
N ASP A 210 8.20 16.75 2.71
CA ASP A 210 9.56 16.32 2.40
C ASP A 210 10.12 15.30 3.39
N LEU A 211 9.54 15.12 4.57
CA LEU A 211 9.97 14.13 5.58
C LEU A 211 9.24 12.80 5.45
N LEU A 212 8.26 12.71 4.56
CA LEU A 212 7.57 11.49 4.20
C LEU A 212 8.02 11.03 2.81
N ALA A 213 7.74 9.79 2.45
CA ALA A 213 8.02 9.24 1.12
C ALA A 213 6.93 8.27 0.69
N MET A 214 6.79 8.08 -0.62
CA MET A 214 5.96 7.03 -1.21
C MET A 214 6.85 5.88 -1.66
N GLY A 215 6.43 4.65 -1.36
CA GLY A 215 7.02 3.44 -1.89
C GLY A 215 6.80 3.24 -3.38
N GLY A 216 7.63 2.39 -3.99
CA GLY A 216 7.49 1.94 -5.37
C GLY A 216 6.93 0.52 -5.42
N VAL A 217 5.86 0.31 -6.19
CA VAL A 217 5.19 -1.00 -6.30
C VAL A 217 4.68 -1.23 -7.71
N ILE A 218 4.96 -2.43 -8.21
CA ILE A 218 4.23 -3.03 -9.33
C ILE A 218 3.49 -4.26 -8.85
N ARG A 219 2.18 -4.28 -9.12
CA ARG A 219 1.32 -5.45 -8.90
C ARG A 219 1.00 -6.10 -10.24
N VAL A 220 1.04 -7.43 -10.26
CA VAL A 220 0.53 -8.24 -11.37
C VAL A 220 -0.51 -9.22 -10.84
N ASP A 221 -1.63 -9.35 -11.54
CA ASP A 221 -2.67 -10.32 -11.26
C ASP A 221 -2.76 -11.25 -12.48
N LEU A 222 -2.46 -12.54 -12.28
CA LEU A 222 -2.41 -13.57 -13.32
C LEU A 222 -3.57 -14.54 -13.13
N CYS A 223 -4.53 -14.51 -14.05
CA CYS A 223 -5.65 -15.42 -14.09
C CYS A 223 -5.30 -16.61 -14.97
N PHE A 224 -5.34 -17.81 -14.41
CA PHE A 224 -5.07 -19.06 -15.12
C PHE A 224 -6.37 -19.82 -15.43
N LYS A 225 -6.29 -20.78 -16.34
CA LYS A 225 -7.40 -21.69 -16.68
C LYS A 225 -7.75 -22.62 -15.51
N GLU A 226 -6.76 -22.92 -14.68
CA GLU A 226 -6.88 -23.76 -13.48
C GLU A 226 -5.85 -23.35 -12.42
N ALA A 227 -6.12 -23.69 -11.17
CA ALA A 227 -5.22 -23.44 -10.04
C ALA A 227 -4.09 -24.50 -9.99
N PHE A 228 -3.30 -24.58 -11.07
CA PHE A 228 -2.29 -25.62 -11.32
C PHE A 228 -1.31 -25.78 -10.15
N TRP A 229 -0.99 -24.68 -9.46
CA TRP A 229 -0.07 -24.68 -8.32
C TRP A 229 -0.55 -25.59 -7.19
N ARG A 230 -1.83 -25.94 -7.09
CA ARG A 230 -2.32 -26.87 -6.06
C ARG A 230 -1.79 -28.29 -6.22
N SER A 231 -1.32 -28.63 -7.42
CA SER A 231 -0.85 -29.96 -7.79
C SER A 231 0.67 -30.09 -7.74
N ILE A 232 1.39 -29.00 -7.45
CA ILE A 232 2.85 -29.01 -7.41
C ILE A 232 3.32 -29.83 -6.20
N LYS A 233 4.19 -30.81 -6.49
CA LYS A 233 4.76 -31.69 -5.47
C LYS A 233 5.95 -30.99 -4.83
N ALA A 234 5.89 -30.81 -3.51
CA ALA A 234 7.02 -30.33 -2.73
C ALA A 234 7.91 -31.51 -2.26
N PRO A 235 9.21 -31.30 -2.02
CA PRO A 235 10.13 -32.36 -1.60
C PRO A 235 9.74 -33.09 -0.30
N HIS A 236 8.97 -32.44 0.58
CA HIS A 236 8.70 -32.91 1.95
C HIS A 236 7.23 -32.83 2.38
N GLY A 237 6.27 -33.25 1.55
CA GLY A 237 4.87 -33.36 1.98
C GLY A 237 3.96 -34.17 1.05
N SER A 238 3.04 -34.95 1.63
CA SER A 238 2.04 -35.74 0.89
C SER A 238 0.91 -34.89 0.29
N GLU A 239 0.73 -33.65 0.74
CA GLU A 239 -0.39 -32.78 0.33
C GLU A 239 -0.02 -31.74 -0.74
N GLY A 240 1.26 -31.65 -1.12
CA GLY A 240 1.75 -30.64 -2.08
C GLY A 240 1.46 -29.21 -1.63
N THR A 241 1.31 -28.30 -2.59
CA THR A 241 1.02 -26.85 -2.40
C THR A 241 -0.48 -26.53 -2.48
N LYS A 242 -1.35 -27.49 -2.13
CA LYS A 242 -2.81 -27.36 -2.23
C LYS A 242 -3.38 -26.16 -1.45
N ASN A 243 -2.80 -25.87 -0.28
CA ASN A 243 -3.20 -24.77 0.60
C ASN A 243 -2.23 -23.58 0.51
N LEU A 244 -1.46 -23.43 -0.57
CA LEU A 244 -0.54 -22.31 -0.72
C LEU A 244 -1.30 -20.98 -0.68
N SER A 245 -1.03 -20.17 0.36
CA SER A 245 -1.57 -18.83 0.56
C SER A 245 -0.56 -17.79 0.07
N PHE A 246 0.67 -17.84 0.61
CA PHE A 246 1.77 -16.97 0.25
C PHE A 246 2.95 -17.77 -0.27
N LEU A 247 3.69 -17.18 -1.20
CA LEU A 247 4.95 -17.68 -1.71
C LEU A 247 5.98 -16.55 -1.71
N LEU A 248 7.00 -16.72 -0.86
CA LEU A 248 8.06 -15.76 -0.61
C LEU A 248 9.37 -16.25 -1.23
N THR A 249 10.06 -15.37 -1.94
CA THR A 249 11.25 -15.71 -2.71
C THR A 249 12.23 -14.55 -2.67
N GLN A 250 13.48 -14.80 -3.04
CA GLN A 250 14.48 -13.74 -3.26
C GLN A 250 14.61 -13.39 -4.74
N HIS A 251 13.58 -13.64 -5.55
CA HIS A 251 13.64 -13.37 -6.98
C HIS A 251 13.65 -11.86 -7.25
N ASP A 252 14.53 -11.44 -8.15
CA ASP A 252 14.81 -10.03 -8.45
C ASP A 252 13.59 -9.23 -8.96
N TRP A 253 12.66 -9.92 -9.62
CA TRP A 253 11.54 -9.29 -10.32
C TRP A 253 10.25 -9.30 -9.51
N PHE A 254 9.93 -10.42 -8.88
CA PHE A 254 8.68 -10.62 -8.13
C PHE A 254 8.98 -11.52 -6.93
N PRO A 255 9.41 -10.92 -5.80
CA PRO A 255 9.80 -11.69 -4.62
C PRO A 255 8.60 -12.29 -3.89
N THR A 256 7.40 -11.69 -4.00
CA THR A 256 6.23 -12.09 -3.21
C THR A 256 5.04 -12.43 -4.09
N TRP A 257 4.36 -13.53 -3.77
CA TRP A 257 3.16 -13.99 -4.45
C TRP A 257 2.10 -14.42 -3.44
N TRP A 258 0.83 -14.29 -3.80
CA TRP A 258 -0.25 -14.87 -3.01
C TRP A 258 -1.43 -15.35 -3.85
N THR A 259 -2.20 -16.26 -3.26
CA THR A 259 -3.46 -16.77 -3.81
C THR A 259 -4.65 -16.10 -3.12
N PRO A 260 -5.85 -16.20 -3.71
CA PRO A 260 -7.06 -15.60 -3.14
C PRO A 260 -7.69 -16.44 -2.01
N LEU A 261 -6.97 -17.42 -1.42
CA LEU A 261 -7.52 -18.27 -0.36
C LEU A 261 -8.24 -17.46 0.74
N PRO A 262 -9.40 -17.92 1.23
CA PRO A 262 -10.05 -19.23 0.97
C PRO A 262 -10.80 -19.35 -0.37
N ASP A 263 -10.90 -18.27 -1.15
CA ASP A 263 -11.45 -18.34 -2.51
C ASP A 263 -10.57 -19.25 -3.38
N LYS A 264 -11.22 -20.08 -4.21
CA LYS A 264 -10.55 -21.12 -4.98
C LYS A 264 -10.29 -20.77 -6.44
N SER A 265 -10.52 -19.52 -6.81
CA SER A 265 -10.28 -19.01 -8.15
C SER A 265 -8.81 -19.19 -8.56
N PRO A 266 -8.57 -19.47 -9.86
CA PRO A 266 -7.23 -19.65 -10.39
C PRO A 266 -6.55 -18.29 -10.63
N LEU A 267 -6.43 -17.48 -9.57
CA LEU A 267 -5.71 -16.21 -9.55
C LEU A 267 -4.42 -16.34 -8.72
N LEU A 268 -3.32 -15.83 -9.25
CA LEU A 268 -2.10 -15.55 -8.49
C LEU A 268 -1.77 -14.07 -8.62
N THR A 269 -1.53 -13.42 -7.49
CA THR A 269 -1.06 -12.04 -7.46
C THR A 269 0.43 -12.03 -7.17
N GLY A 270 1.19 -11.35 -8.02
CA GLY A 270 2.61 -11.07 -7.83
C GLY A 270 2.84 -9.63 -7.40
N TRP A 271 3.77 -9.45 -6.47
CA TRP A 271 4.12 -8.17 -5.87
C TRP A 271 5.60 -7.89 -6.04
N ALA A 272 5.89 -6.79 -6.73
CA ALA A 272 7.22 -6.28 -6.98
C ALA A 272 7.39 -4.96 -6.21
N PRO A 273 7.97 -4.99 -5.00
CA PRO A 273 8.23 -3.79 -4.21
C PRO A 273 9.58 -3.15 -4.56
N PHE A 274 9.75 -1.88 -4.21
CA PHE A 274 11.02 -1.15 -4.16
C PHE A 274 11.95 -1.46 -5.35
N GLY A 275 13.15 -2.01 -5.14
CA GLY A 275 14.13 -2.27 -6.19
C GLY A 275 13.62 -3.19 -7.32
N SER A 276 12.64 -4.06 -7.06
CA SER A 276 11.96 -4.81 -8.13
C SER A 276 11.06 -3.90 -8.97
N ALA A 277 10.30 -3.00 -8.32
CA ALA A 277 9.50 -1.99 -8.99
C ALA A 277 10.37 -1.01 -9.80
N GLU A 278 11.51 -0.55 -9.29
CA GLU A 278 12.44 0.33 -10.02
C GLU A 278 12.90 -0.29 -11.36
N LYS A 279 13.20 -1.59 -11.37
CA LYS A 279 13.61 -2.31 -12.59
C LYS A 279 12.47 -2.42 -13.62
N LEU A 280 11.23 -2.53 -13.13
CA LEU A 280 10.03 -2.80 -13.93
C LEU A 280 9.26 -1.52 -14.34
N SER A 281 9.42 -0.42 -13.63
CA SER A 281 8.66 0.81 -13.86
C SER A 281 8.97 1.45 -15.22
N GLY A 282 7.94 2.01 -15.84
CA GLY A 282 8.01 2.54 -17.22
C GLY A 282 8.24 1.48 -18.32
N ARG A 283 8.33 0.18 -18.00
CA ARG A 283 8.36 -0.90 -19.00
C ARG A 283 6.97 -1.17 -19.57
N SER A 284 6.91 -1.89 -20.70
CA SER A 284 5.64 -2.29 -21.28
C SER A 284 4.92 -3.32 -20.40
N LYS A 285 3.58 -3.32 -20.43
CA LYS A 285 2.78 -4.32 -19.72
C LYS A 285 3.19 -5.75 -20.08
N SER A 286 3.47 -6.01 -21.36
CA SER A 286 3.92 -7.33 -21.83
C SER A 286 5.23 -7.77 -21.19
N PHE A 287 6.20 -6.85 -21.05
CA PHE A 287 7.47 -7.15 -20.40
C PHE A 287 7.29 -7.49 -18.92
N VAL A 288 6.46 -6.72 -18.21
CA VAL A 288 6.16 -6.97 -16.79
C VAL A 288 5.50 -8.35 -16.61
N ILE A 289 4.53 -8.69 -17.48
CA ILE A 289 3.85 -9.98 -17.47
C ILE A 289 4.81 -11.13 -17.81
N GLU A 290 5.69 -10.94 -18.80
CA GLU A 290 6.73 -11.93 -19.16
C GLU A 290 7.64 -12.23 -17.97
N LYS A 291 8.14 -11.19 -17.28
CA LYS A 291 8.97 -11.38 -16.07
C LYS A 291 8.22 -12.04 -14.92
N ALA A 292 6.92 -11.77 -14.78
CA ALA A 292 6.07 -12.46 -13.82
C ALA A 292 5.95 -13.96 -14.13
N LEU A 293 5.72 -14.32 -15.40
CA LEU A 293 5.61 -15.73 -15.84
C LEU A 293 6.94 -16.47 -15.75
N GLU A 294 8.05 -15.85 -16.18
CA GLU A 294 9.41 -16.40 -16.04
C GLU A 294 9.73 -16.71 -14.57
N THR A 295 9.38 -15.78 -13.67
CA THR A 295 9.56 -15.96 -12.22
C THR A 295 8.78 -17.18 -11.73
N LEU A 296 7.48 -17.26 -12.04
CA LEU A 296 6.63 -18.37 -11.60
C LEU A 296 7.07 -19.71 -12.19
N ALA A 297 7.43 -19.75 -13.47
CA ALA A 297 7.96 -20.95 -14.14
C ALA A 297 9.19 -21.49 -13.40
N SER A 298 10.12 -20.60 -13.05
CA SER A 298 11.33 -20.92 -12.29
C SER A 298 11.01 -21.47 -10.89
N ILE A 299 10.25 -20.72 -10.09
CA ILE A 299 10.04 -21.06 -8.67
C ILE A 299 9.09 -22.25 -8.46
N LEU A 300 8.17 -22.50 -9.39
CA LEU A 300 7.26 -23.64 -9.36
C LEU A 300 7.76 -24.84 -10.17
N SER A 301 8.94 -24.73 -10.81
CA SER A 301 9.54 -25.78 -11.64
C SER A 301 8.61 -26.26 -12.77
N ILE A 302 8.00 -25.30 -13.47
CA ILE A 302 7.11 -25.51 -14.61
C ILE A 302 7.78 -24.94 -15.86
N SER A 303 7.55 -25.55 -17.03
CA SER A 303 8.10 -25.00 -18.27
C SER A 303 7.45 -23.67 -18.66
N GLY A 304 8.21 -22.77 -19.29
CA GLY A 304 7.68 -21.50 -19.79
C GLY A 304 6.47 -21.67 -20.72
N HIS A 305 6.55 -22.65 -21.63
CA HIS A 305 5.45 -22.97 -22.54
C HIS A 305 4.18 -23.43 -21.81
N GLU A 306 4.34 -24.24 -20.77
CA GLU A 306 3.21 -24.75 -19.98
C GLU A 306 2.52 -23.61 -19.21
N ILE A 307 3.26 -22.76 -18.49
CA ILE A 307 2.65 -21.66 -17.73
C ILE A 307 1.97 -20.64 -18.65
N GLU A 308 2.55 -20.34 -19.80
CA GLU A 308 1.94 -19.48 -20.82
C GLU A 308 0.64 -20.10 -21.35
N SER A 309 0.64 -21.40 -21.62
CA SER A 309 -0.56 -22.11 -22.11
C SER A 309 -1.70 -22.10 -21.09
N LEU A 310 -1.40 -21.99 -19.80
CA LEU A 310 -2.36 -21.94 -18.71
C LEU A 310 -2.90 -20.53 -18.47
N LEU A 311 -2.19 -19.47 -18.89
CA LEU A 311 -2.62 -18.09 -18.68
C LEU A 311 -3.90 -17.79 -19.48
N ALA A 312 -4.92 -17.31 -18.79
CA ALA A 312 -6.21 -16.91 -19.38
C ALA A 312 -6.34 -15.38 -19.51
N ALA A 313 -5.87 -14.65 -18.50
CA ALA A 313 -5.83 -13.19 -18.51
C ALA A 313 -4.73 -12.69 -17.57
N SER A 314 -4.27 -11.46 -17.80
CA SER A 314 -3.30 -10.82 -16.93
C SER A 314 -3.57 -9.32 -16.83
N TYR A 315 -3.32 -8.79 -15.63
CA TYR A 315 -3.45 -7.38 -15.32
C TYR A 315 -2.21 -6.92 -14.58
N THR A 316 -1.77 -5.70 -14.85
CA THR A 316 -0.64 -5.10 -14.13
C THR A 316 -0.87 -3.62 -13.95
N HIS A 317 -0.35 -3.08 -12.84
CA HIS A 317 -0.41 -1.67 -12.53
C HIS A 317 0.92 -1.23 -11.92
N ASP A 318 1.45 -0.13 -12.44
CA ASP A 318 2.64 0.56 -11.96
C ASP A 318 2.19 1.78 -11.16
N TRP A 319 2.23 1.65 -9.83
CA TRP A 319 1.69 2.66 -8.92
C TRP A 319 2.54 3.93 -8.88
N GLN A 320 3.85 3.83 -9.14
CA GLN A 320 4.73 5.01 -9.14
C GLN A 320 4.63 5.82 -10.43
N SER A 321 4.25 5.20 -11.55
CA SER A 321 3.97 5.89 -12.81
C SER A 321 2.54 6.43 -12.93
N ASP A 322 1.61 6.04 -12.03
CA ASP A 322 0.26 6.59 -12.05
C ASP A 322 0.28 8.06 -11.60
N PRO A 323 -0.15 9.01 -12.45
CA PRO A 323 -0.02 10.44 -12.16
C PRO A 323 -0.86 10.92 -10.98
N TYR A 324 -1.86 10.14 -10.56
CA TYR A 324 -2.77 10.48 -9.46
C TYR A 324 -2.50 9.68 -8.19
N ALA A 325 -1.52 8.76 -8.19
CA ALA A 325 -1.06 8.04 -7.00
C ALA A 325 0.42 8.31 -6.69
N ARG A 326 1.29 8.15 -7.70
CA ARG A 326 2.75 8.39 -7.63
C ARG A 326 3.45 7.58 -6.53
N GLY A 327 2.99 6.35 -6.36
CA GLY A 327 3.59 5.35 -5.49
C GLY A 327 2.56 4.62 -4.64
N ALA A 328 3.05 3.66 -3.87
CA ALA A 328 2.33 2.92 -2.84
C ALA A 328 3.38 2.26 -1.91
N TYR A 329 3.32 2.35 -0.59
CA TYR A 329 2.48 3.19 0.27
C TYR A 329 3.32 4.31 0.91
N SER A 330 2.69 5.26 1.61
CA SER A 330 3.47 6.28 2.31
C SER A 330 4.21 5.72 3.52
N TYR A 331 5.40 6.25 3.81
CA TYR A 331 6.20 5.91 4.98
C TYR A 331 6.97 7.13 5.50
N VAL A 332 7.36 7.08 6.78
CA VAL A 332 8.12 8.14 7.44
C VAL A 332 9.61 7.91 7.23
N LYS A 333 10.33 8.96 6.81
CA LYS A 333 11.79 8.91 6.69
C LYS A 333 12.47 9.15 8.03
N VAL A 334 13.73 8.76 8.16
CA VAL A 334 14.57 9.09 9.32
C VAL A 334 14.48 10.58 9.66
N GLY A 335 14.21 10.91 10.92
CA GLY A 335 14.03 12.28 11.39
C GLY A 335 12.68 12.92 11.00
N GLY A 336 11.77 12.14 10.41
CA GLY A 336 10.42 12.54 10.03
C GLY A 336 9.38 12.43 11.16
N GLU A 337 9.83 12.28 12.41
CA GLU A 337 8.91 12.21 13.54
C GLU A 337 8.03 13.46 13.63
N GLY A 338 6.71 13.24 13.72
CA GLY A 338 5.72 14.30 13.74
C GLY A 338 5.36 14.85 12.36
N ALA A 339 5.97 14.38 11.27
CA ALA A 339 5.66 14.82 9.91
C ALA A 339 4.19 14.54 9.54
N GLN A 340 3.62 13.38 9.86
CA GLN A 340 2.20 13.12 9.57
C GLN A 340 1.27 14.11 10.29
N ARG A 341 1.59 14.46 11.54
CA ARG A 341 0.85 15.46 12.32
C ARG A 341 0.93 16.84 11.68
N ALA A 342 2.14 17.25 11.29
CA ALA A 342 2.37 18.53 10.63
C ALA A 342 1.69 18.59 9.25
N LEU A 343 1.70 17.48 8.49
CA LEU A 343 0.97 17.35 7.23
C LEU A 343 -0.55 17.44 7.44
N GLY A 344 -1.08 16.74 8.45
CA GLY A 344 -2.50 16.71 8.78
C GLY A 344 -3.08 17.99 9.39
N ALA A 345 -2.23 18.90 9.89
CA ALA A 345 -2.69 20.11 10.60
C ALA A 345 -3.46 21.10 9.68
N PRO A 346 -4.58 21.68 10.11
CA PRO A 346 -5.31 22.66 9.30
C PRO A 346 -4.56 23.99 9.17
N ILE A 347 -4.79 24.70 8.07
CA ILE A 347 -4.23 26.04 7.81
C ILE A 347 -5.34 27.08 7.85
N ASN A 348 -5.26 28.01 8.80
CA ASN A 348 -6.16 29.16 8.93
C ASN A 348 -7.67 28.81 8.95
N GLY A 349 -8.04 27.61 9.41
CA GLY A 349 -9.43 27.13 9.37
C GLY A 349 -10.03 27.08 7.96
N THR A 350 -9.17 26.96 6.94
CA THR A 350 -9.54 27.07 5.52
C THR A 350 -9.10 25.84 4.74
N LEU A 351 -7.81 25.48 4.81
CA LEU A 351 -7.31 24.24 4.22
C LEU A 351 -7.19 23.18 5.30
N PHE A 352 -7.70 22.00 5.02
CA PHE A 352 -7.68 20.83 5.89
C PHE A 352 -7.05 19.66 5.13
N PHE A 353 -6.40 18.75 5.83
CA PHE A 353 -5.65 17.65 5.22
C PHE A 353 -6.03 16.31 5.85
N ALA A 354 -6.34 15.34 5.00
CA ALA A 354 -6.62 13.96 5.39
C ALA A 354 -6.01 12.99 4.36
N GLY A 355 -6.13 11.69 4.61
CA GLY A 355 -5.47 10.64 3.84
C GLY A 355 -4.43 9.93 4.71
N GLU A 356 -4.07 8.72 4.32
CA GLU A 356 -3.24 7.82 5.14
C GLU A 356 -1.90 8.43 5.56
N ALA A 357 -1.29 9.29 4.74
CA ALA A 357 -0.03 9.97 5.07
C ALA A 357 -0.15 11.01 6.21
N THR A 358 -1.39 11.31 6.64
CA THR A 358 -1.69 12.18 7.78
C THR A 358 -2.06 11.40 9.04
N ASP A 359 -2.07 10.06 8.97
CA ASP A 359 -2.32 9.23 10.15
C ASP A 359 -1.19 9.36 11.17
N VAL A 360 -1.56 9.53 12.43
CA VAL A 360 -0.64 9.69 13.57
C VAL A 360 -0.74 8.53 14.55
N THR A 361 -1.60 7.56 14.25
CA THR A 361 -1.89 6.43 15.13
C THR A 361 -0.94 5.26 14.89
N GLY A 362 -0.25 5.24 13.75
CA GLY A 362 0.72 4.21 13.37
C GLY A 362 0.27 3.40 12.16
N HIS A 363 -0.97 3.59 11.70
CA HIS A 363 -1.58 2.89 10.57
C HIS A 363 -1.47 3.64 9.24
N HIS A 364 -0.48 4.52 9.09
CA HIS A 364 -0.13 5.11 7.80
C HIS A 364 0.13 4.00 6.75
N GLY A 365 -0.13 4.30 5.48
CA GLY A 365 -0.06 3.35 4.37
C GLY A 365 -1.27 2.42 4.23
N THR A 366 -2.30 2.55 5.07
CA THR A 366 -3.45 1.63 5.10
C THR A 366 -4.78 2.31 4.77
N VAL A 367 -5.79 1.50 4.42
CA VAL A 367 -7.15 2.00 4.18
C VAL A 367 -7.80 2.50 5.47
N HIS A 368 -7.61 1.80 6.60
CA HIS A 368 -8.14 2.25 7.88
C HIS A 368 -7.46 3.53 8.38
N GLY A 369 -6.16 3.71 8.16
CA GLY A 369 -5.48 4.98 8.44
C GLY A 369 -6.02 6.14 7.59
N ALA A 370 -6.36 5.90 6.32
CA ALA A 370 -7.05 6.89 5.49
C ALA A 370 -8.45 7.24 6.04
N MET A 371 -9.19 6.26 6.53
CA MET A 371 -10.52 6.47 7.12
C MET A 371 -10.45 7.21 8.46
N ALA A 372 -9.54 6.80 9.35
CA ALA A 372 -9.29 7.42 10.65
C ALA A 372 -8.93 8.90 10.50
N SER A 373 -8.01 9.22 9.57
CA SER A 373 -7.66 10.61 9.26
C SER A 373 -8.83 11.39 8.66
N GLY A 374 -9.68 10.76 7.84
CA GLY A 374 -10.92 11.37 7.35
C GLY A 374 -11.88 11.76 8.47
N TYR A 375 -12.13 10.86 9.43
CA TYR A 375 -12.97 11.15 10.60
C TYR A 375 -12.40 12.25 11.48
N ARG A 376 -11.09 12.20 11.76
CA ARG A 376 -10.36 13.27 12.49
C ARG A 376 -10.59 14.63 11.82
N THR A 377 -10.31 14.72 10.53
CA THR A 377 -10.36 16.00 9.82
C THR A 377 -11.79 16.50 9.63
N ALA A 378 -12.78 15.61 9.50
CA ALA A 378 -14.19 16.00 9.51
C ALA A 378 -14.58 16.67 10.84
N ALA A 379 -14.13 16.13 11.98
CA ALA A 379 -14.36 16.74 13.29
C ALA A 379 -13.66 18.11 13.42
N GLU A 380 -12.44 18.26 12.89
CA GLU A 380 -11.74 19.56 12.84
C GLU A 380 -12.53 20.60 12.03
N ILE A 381 -13.08 20.21 10.88
CA ILE A 381 -13.88 21.11 10.04
C ILE A 381 -15.16 21.54 10.76
N ILE A 382 -15.87 20.61 11.40
CA ILE A 382 -17.13 20.88 12.10
C ILE A 382 -16.92 21.83 13.29
N ASN A 383 -15.79 21.70 13.99
CA ASN A 383 -15.47 22.49 15.18
C ASN A 383 -14.75 23.82 14.87
N SER A 384 -14.46 24.12 13.60
CA SER A 384 -13.68 25.31 13.17
C SER A 384 -14.48 26.56 12.87
#